data_AF-A0A918YTC8-F1
#
_entry.id   AF-A0A918YTC8-F1
#
_cell.length_a   1.000
_cell.length_b   1.000
_cell.length_c   1.000
_cell.angle_alpha   90.00
_cell.angle_beta   90.00
_cell.angle_gamma   90.00
#
_symmetry.space_group_name_H-M   'P 1'
#
loop_
_entity.id
_entity.type
_entity.pdbx_description
1 polymer ?
#
loop_
_entity_poly.entity_id
_entity_poly.type
_entity_poly.pdbx_seq_one_letter_code
_entity_poly.pdbx_strand_id
1 'polypeptide(L)'
;MIARACNLGPVLDNITVPTRYVIASGRSFGSKGDEHERHRATLPAVAARNPNIKIHAKVASNHASILKKDFRAVAAAVCEVAAFDRA
;
A
#
# COMPACT_ATOMS: atom_id res chain seq x y z
N MET A 1 -16.45 5.36 13.76
CA MET A 1 -16.05 4.14 13.03
C MET A 1 -15.99 4.50 11.55
N ILE A 2 -14.82 4.44 10.90
CA ILE A 2 -14.70 4.82 9.48
C ILE A 2 -15.45 3.76 8.66
N ALA A 3 -16.64 4.08 8.15
CA ALA A 3 -17.52 3.17 7.40
C ALA A 3 -16.81 2.46 6.22
N ARG A 4 -15.69 3.00 5.73
CA ARG A 4 -14.87 2.37 4.68
C ARG A 4 -14.09 1.12 5.12
N ALA A 5 -13.76 0.96 6.40
CA ALA A 5 -12.95 -0.18 6.85
C ALA A 5 -13.72 -1.51 6.74
N CYS A 6 -14.99 -1.55 7.18
CA CYS A 6 -15.82 -2.74 7.11
C CYS A 6 -16.12 -3.16 5.67
N ASN A 7 -16.23 -2.20 4.74
CA ASN A 7 -16.52 -2.49 3.33
C ASN A 7 -15.26 -2.93 2.56
N LEU A 8 -14.08 -2.41 2.93
CA LEU A 8 -12.84 -2.73 2.24
C LEU A 8 -12.18 -4.01 2.77
N GLY A 9 -12.42 -4.38 4.03
CA GLY A 9 -11.87 -5.59 4.64
C GLY A 9 -12.09 -6.85 3.79
N PRO A 10 -13.34 -7.24 3.48
CA PRO A 10 -13.63 -8.42 2.66
C PRO A 10 -12.99 -8.37 1.26
N VAL A 11 -12.86 -7.19 0.68
CA VAL A 11 -12.21 -7.01 -0.64
C VAL A 11 -10.72 -7.35 -0.54
N LEU A 12 -10.04 -6.86 0.50
CA LEU A 12 -8.62 -7.11 0.72
C LEU A 12 -8.35 -8.58 1.11
N ASP A 13 -9.28 -9.22 1.81
CA ASP A 13 -9.18 -10.64 2.16
C ASP A 13 -9.27 -11.55 0.94
N ASN A 14 -10.10 -11.17 -0.02
CA ASN A 14 -10.34 -11.95 -1.23
C ASN A 14 -9.25 -11.77 -2.30
N ILE A 15 -8.18 -11.01 -2.03
CA ILE A 15 -7.05 -10.92 -2.95
C ILE A 15 -6.30 -12.26 -2.98
N THR A 16 -6.34 -12.93 -4.13
CA THR A 16 -5.77 -14.26 -4.35
C THR A 16 -4.39 -14.25 -5.02
N VAL A 17 -3.87 -13.08 -5.38
CA VAL A 17 -2.62 -12.93 -6.15
C VAL A 17 -1.56 -12.13 -5.37
N PRO A 18 -0.26 -12.40 -5.58
CA PRO A 18 0.82 -11.66 -4.94
C PRO A 18 0.66 -10.15 -5.14
N THR A 19 0.52 -9.43 -4.04
CA THR A 19 0.22 -7.99 -4.04
C THR A 19 1.24 -7.24 -3.18
N ARG A 20 1.72 -6.11 -3.67
CA ARG A 20 2.74 -5.28 -3.00
C ARG A 20 2.28 -3.84 -2.84
N TYR A 21 2.23 -3.38 -1.59
CA TYR A 21 1.92 -2.00 -1.25
C TYR A 21 3.19 -1.16 -1.19
N VAL A 22 3.21 -0.06 -1.94
CA VAL A 22 4.18 1.03 -1.80
C VAL A 22 3.44 2.25 -1.27
N ILE A 23 3.82 2.71 -0.07
CA ILE A 23 3.05 3.68 0.70
C ILE A 23 3.79 5.02 0.71
N ALA A 24 3.23 6.03 0.05
CA ALA A 24 3.71 7.39 0.16
C ALA A 24 3.40 7.94 1.56
N SER A 25 4.38 8.47 2.30
CA SER A 25 4.21 9.02 3.66
C SER A 25 4.06 10.54 3.69
N GLY A 26 4.53 11.24 2.66
CA GLY A 26 4.47 12.70 2.55
C GLY A 26 3.04 13.26 2.53
N ARG A 27 2.89 14.51 2.96
CA ARG A 27 1.61 15.23 2.89
C ARG A 27 1.20 15.46 1.43
N SER A 28 -0.08 15.21 1.13
CA SER A 28 -0.69 15.53 -0.15
C SER A 28 -1.47 16.84 -0.06
N PHE A 29 -1.70 17.49 -1.20
CA PHE A 29 -2.54 18.69 -1.28
C PHE A 29 -3.95 18.37 -0.75
N GLY A 30 -4.47 19.20 0.17
CA GLY A 30 -5.78 19.00 0.79
C GLY A 30 -5.80 18.10 2.04
N SER A 31 -4.71 17.42 2.41
CA SER A 31 -4.65 16.62 3.64
C SER A 31 -4.56 17.50 4.89
N LYS A 32 -5.46 17.29 5.86
CA LYS A 32 -5.36 17.89 7.19
C LYS A 32 -4.70 16.92 8.17
N GLY A 33 -3.77 17.41 8.98
CA GLY A 33 -3.21 16.67 10.12
C GLY A 33 -2.54 15.32 9.77
N ASP A 34 -2.92 14.28 10.51
CA ASP A 34 -2.37 12.91 10.51
C ASP A 34 -3.33 11.88 9.88
N GLU A 35 -4.40 12.32 9.22
CA GLU A 35 -5.47 11.43 8.70
C GLU A 35 -4.93 10.33 7.78
N HIS A 36 -3.97 10.69 6.92
CA HIS A 36 -3.33 9.73 6.02
C HIS A 36 -2.51 8.69 6.78
N GLU A 37 -1.89 9.07 7.90
CA GLU A 37 -1.09 8.15 8.70
C GLU A 37 -1.97 7.15 9.45
N ARG A 38 -3.15 7.59 9.94
CA ARG A 38 -4.13 6.70 10.57
C ARG A 38 -4.63 5.61 9.63
N HIS A 39 -4.86 5.94 8.36
CA HIS A 39 -5.20 4.94 7.35
C HIS A 39 -4.03 4.00 7.03
N ARG A 40 -2.79 4.50 6.98
CA ARG A 40 -1.60 3.64 6.76
C ARG A 40 -1.39 2.67 7.91
N ALA A 41 -1.72 3.06 9.15
CA ALA A 41 -1.58 2.23 10.34
C ALA A 41 -2.50 0.99 10.33
N THR A 42 -3.54 0.93 9.50
CA THR A 42 -4.41 -0.25 9.39
C THR A 42 -3.84 -1.32 8.46
N LEU A 43 -2.89 -0.97 7.60
CA LEU A 43 -2.37 -1.88 6.57
C LEU A 43 -1.59 -3.09 7.11
N PRO A 44 -0.83 -3.01 8.23
CA PRO A 44 -0.25 -4.19 8.86
C PRO A 44 -1.29 -5.22 9.27
N ALA A 45 -2.46 -4.80 9.77
CA ALA A 45 -3.54 -5.72 10.13
C ALA A 45 -4.14 -6.42 8.90
N VAL A 46 -4.19 -5.73 7.75
CA VAL A 46 -4.58 -6.35 6.47
C VAL A 46 -3.55 -7.38 6.02
N ALA A 47 -2.26 -7.02 6.02
CA ALA A 47 -1.18 -7.94 5.62
C ALA A 47 -1.10 -9.18 6.52
N ALA A 48 -1.43 -9.05 7.81
CA ALA A 48 -1.51 -10.20 8.73
C ALA A 48 -2.68 -11.15 8.41
N ARG A 49 -3.74 -10.66 7.76
CA ARG A 49 -4.95 -11.44 7.45
C ARG A 49 -4.91 -12.09 6.08
N ASN A 50 -4.06 -11.60 5.17
CA ASN A 50 -3.88 -12.16 3.83
C ASN A 50 -2.39 -12.24 3.45
N PRO A 51 -1.79 -13.45 3.36
CA PRO A 51 -0.37 -13.64 3.07
C PRO A 51 0.05 -13.21 1.66
N ASN A 52 -0.90 -13.06 0.73
CA ASN A 52 -0.64 -12.52 -0.60
C ASN A 52 -0.29 -11.03 -0.56
N ILE A 53 -0.72 -10.32 0.48
CA ILE A 53 -0.51 -8.88 0.64
C ILE A 53 0.74 -8.64 1.49
N LYS A 54 1.70 -7.90 0.94
CA LYS A 54 2.87 -7.41 1.69
C LYS A 54 3.08 -5.91 1.48
N ILE A 55 3.58 -5.25 2.51
CA ILE A 55 4.10 -3.88 2.40
C ILE A 55 5.52 -3.99 1.87
N HIS A 56 5.75 -3.51 0.64
CA HIS A 56 7.07 -3.53 0.03
C HIS A 56 7.93 -2.35 0.53
N ALA A 57 7.35 -1.14 0.57
CA ALA A 57 8.06 0.04 1.04
C ALA A 57 7.12 1.13 1.55
N LYS A 58 7.64 1.95 2.46
CA LYS A 58 7.08 3.26 2.82
C LYS A 58 8.09 4.34 2.41
N VAL A 59 7.66 5.29 1.60
CA VAL A 59 8.55 6.28 0.95
C VAL A 59 8.18 7.70 1.34
N ALA A 60 9.17 8.60 1.38
CA ALA A 60 8.99 9.95 1.91
C ALA A 60 8.12 10.86 1.03
N SER A 61 8.01 10.59 -0.27
CA SER A 61 7.17 11.40 -1.17
C SER A 61 5.68 11.24 -0.88
N ASN A 62 4.86 12.00 -1.60
CA ASN A 62 3.41 11.96 -1.49
C ASN A 62 2.76 11.27 -2.71
N HIS A 63 1.44 11.11 -2.66
CA HIS A 63 0.66 10.42 -3.70
C HIS A 63 0.85 11.01 -5.10
N ALA A 64 1.06 12.32 -5.21
CA ALA A 64 1.24 12.99 -6.50
C ALA A 64 2.67 12.86 -7.06
N SER A 65 3.65 12.52 -6.22
CA SER A 65 5.07 12.52 -6.60
C SER A 65 5.77 11.17 -6.42
N ILE A 66 5.11 10.15 -5.89
CA ILE A 66 5.67 8.81 -5.69
C ILE A 66 6.23 8.20 -6.99
N LEU A 67 5.51 8.32 -8.10
CA LEU A 67 6.00 7.84 -9.40
C LEU A 67 7.13 8.69 -9.99
N LYS A 68 7.27 9.94 -9.57
CA LYS A 68 8.32 10.84 -10.06
C LYS A 68 9.61 10.70 -9.26
N LYS A 69 9.48 10.57 -7.94
CA LYS A 69 10.61 10.63 -6.98
C LYS A 69 11.06 9.26 -6.50
N ASP A 70 10.12 8.35 -6.29
CA ASP A 70 10.36 7.02 -5.71
C ASP A 70 10.08 5.90 -6.71
N PHE A 71 10.19 6.19 -8.02
CA PHE A 71 9.94 5.23 -9.09
C PHE A 71 10.75 3.94 -8.93
N ARG A 72 11.94 4.00 -8.33
CA ARG A 72 12.77 2.82 -8.05
C ARG A 72 12.10 1.85 -7.07
N ALA A 73 11.45 2.36 -6.02
CA ALA A 73 10.73 1.53 -5.07
C ALA A 73 9.51 0.87 -5.73
N VAL A 74 8.84 1.59 -6.62
CA VAL A 74 7.72 1.04 -7.41
C VAL A 74 8.21 -0.01 -8.40
N ALA A 75 9.29 0.26 -9.13
CA ALA A 75 9.88 -0.70 -10.07
C ALA A 75 10.35 -1.98 -9.35
N ALA A 76 10.97 -1.85 -8.18
CA ALA A 76 11.37 -3.00 -7.36
C ALA A 76 10.15 -3.86 -6.93
N ALA A 77 9.07 -3.23 -6.49
CA ALA A 77 7.82 -3.93 -6.15
C ALA A 77 7.22 -4.66 -7.35
N VAL A 78 7.23 -4.04 -8.54
CA VAL A 78 6.76 -4.67 -9.78
C VAL A 78 7.63 -5.86 -10.15
N CYS A 79 8.96 -5.72 -10.09
CA CYS A 79 9.89 -6.83 -10.34
C CYS A 79 9.69 -7.98 -9.35
N GLU A 80 9.41 -7.70 -8.08
CA GLU A 80 9.12 -8.72 -7.08
C GLU A 80 7.85 -9.51 -7.42
N VAL A 81 6.77 -8.83 -7.83
CA VAL A 81 5.53 -9.51 -8.24
C VAL A 81 5.75 -10.33 -9.52
N ALA A 82 6.42 -9.76 -10.51
CA ALA A 82 6.70 -10.43 -11.79
C ALA A 82 7.59 -11.68 -11.63
N ALA A 83 8.33 -11.81 -10.52
CA ALA A 83 9.11 -13.01 -10.24
C ALA A 83 8.24 -14.23 -9.87
N PHE A 84 7.01 -14.02 -9.38
CA PHE A 84 6.08 -15.11 -9.06
C PHE A 84 5.55 -15.81 -10.32
N ASP A 85 5.44 -15.11 -11.45
CA ASP A 85 4.99 -15.69 -12.72
C ASP A 85 6.08 -16.52 -13.43
N ARG A 86 7.34 -16.39 -12.97
CA ARG A 86 8.52 -17.05 -13.58
C ARG A 86 8.97 -18.29 -12.81
N ALA A 87 8.35 -18.59 -11.68
CA ALA A 87 8.64 -19.75 -10.84
C ALA A 87 7.70 -20.91 -11.19
#